data_AF-A0A561X5B3-F1
#
_entry.id   AF-A0A561X5B3-F1
#
_cell.length_a   1.000
_cell.length_b   1.000
_cell.length_c   1.000
_cell.angle_alpha   90.00
_cell.angle_beta   90.00
_cell.angle_gamma   90.00
#
_symmetry.space_group_name_H-M   'P 1'
#
loop_
_entity.id
_entity.type
_entity.pdbx_description
1 polymer ?
#
loop_
_entity_poly.entity_id
_entity_poly.type
_entity_poly.pdbx_seq_one_letter_code
_entity_poly.pdbx_strand_id
1 'polypeptide(L)' 'MVNISLDLIEDKIEFFEADDLRTLEKKINEQIEHNKALLLSVHHVAHQMHVMENGKRFYSAVVHFKAKK' A
#
# COMPACT_ATOMS: atom_id res chain seq x y z
N MET A 1 -5.72 -10.07 37.15
CA MET A 1 -6.13 -10.46 35.79
C MET A 1 -5.56 -9.40 34.86
N VAL A 2 -4.66 -9.75 33.94
CA VAL A 2 -4.07 -8.76 33.00
C VAL A 2 -5.08 -8.58 31.88
N ASN A 3 -5.58 -7.35 31.71
CA ASN A 3 -6.47 -7.00 30.61
C ASN A 3 -5.58 -6.59 29.43
N ILE A 4 -5.49 -7.43 28.41
CA ILE A 4 -4.76 -7.08 27.17
C ILE A 4 -5.77 -6.34 26.29
N SER A 5 -5.65 -5.02 26.21
CA SER A 5 -6.34 -4.22 25.19
C SER A 5 -5.52 -4.24 23.91
N LEU A 6 -6.06 -4.84 22.86
CA LEU A 6 -5.50 -4.76 21.51
C LEU A 6 -6.12 -3.55 20.82
N ASP A 7 -5.36 -2.46 20.71
CA ASP A 7 -5.69 -1.38 19.78
C ASP A 7 -5.24 -1.79 18.38
N LEU A 8 -6.21 -2.19 17.55
CA LEU A 8 -5.96 -2.58 16.16
C LEU A 8 -5.87 -1.33 15.27
N ILE A 9 -4.96 -1.39 14.31
CA ILE A 9 -4.94 -0.41 13.21
C ILE A 9 -6.14 -0.71 12.31
N GLU A 10 -7.07 0.23 12.21
CA GLU A 10 -8.26 0.07 11.38
C GLU A 10 -8.01 0.45 9.92
N ASP A 11 -7.29 1.55 9.68
CA ASP A 11 -7.02 2.10 8.36
C ASP A 11 -5.55 2.51 8.25
N LYS A 12 -4.93 2.21 7.11
CA LYS A 12 -3.56 2.61 6.77
C LYS A 12 -3.50 2.99 5.29
N ILE A 13 -3.01 4.19 5.00
CA ILE A 13 -2.80 4.66 3.63
C ILE A 13 -1.30 4.66 3.35
N GLU A 14 -0.89 4.08 2.23
CA GLU A 14 0.50 4.08 1.78
C GLU A 14 0.61 4.52 0.32
N PHE A 15 1.65 5.29 0.03
CA PHE A 15 1.96 5.79 -1.31
C PHE A 15 3.16 5.02 -1.86
N PHE A 16 3.05 4.60 -3.12
CA PHE A 16 4.10 3.89 -3.83
C PHE A 16 4.41 4.61 -5.12
N GLU A 17 5.67 4.53 -5.54
CA GLU A 17 6.14 5.09 -6.80
C GLU A 17 7.26 4.25 -7.40
N ALA A 18 7.35 4.25 -8.73
CA ALA A 18 8.43 3.62 -9.48
C ALA A 18 8.50 4.15 -10.92
N ASP A 19 9.65 3.95 -11.56
CA ASP A 19 9.87 4.27 -12.98
C ASP A 19 9.20 3.25 -13.93
N ASP A 20 8.75 2.11 -13.40
CA ASP A 20 8.08 1.07 -14.16
C ASP A 20 7.01 0.33 -13.31
N LEU A 21 5.99 -0.20 -13.99
CA LEU A 21 4.87 -0.88 -13.35
C LEU A 21 5.27 -2.14 -12.59
N ARG A 22 6.29 -2.88 -13.05
CA ARG A 22 6.73 -4.13 -12.41
C ARG A 22 7.34 -3.83 -11.04
N THR A 23 8.18 -2.79 -10.97
CA THR A 23 8.77 -2.32 -9.72
C THR A 23 7.68 -1.77 -8.78
N LEU A 24 6.71 -1.02 -9.30
CA LEU A 24 5.59 -0.53 -8.50
C LEU A 24 4.78 -1.69 -7.88
N GLU A 25 4.40 -2.67 -8.70
CA GLU A 25 3.65 -3.86 -8.29
C GLU A 25 4.41 -4.67 -7.24
N LYS A 26 5.72 -4.87 -7.44
CA LYS A 26 6.58 -5.56 -6.48
C LYS A 26 6.55 -4.88 -5.10
N LYS A 27 6.72 -3.55 -5.05
CA LYS A 27 6.68 -2.79 -3.79
C LYS A 27 5.33 -2.93 -3.08
N ILE A 28 4.23 -2.85 -3.83
CA ILE A 28 2.87 -3.01 -3.28
C ILE A 28 2.69 -4.42 -2.72
N ASN A 29 3.11 -5.45 -3.45
CA ASN A 29 2.99 -6.86 -3.01
C ASN A 29 3.83 -7.16 -1.76
N GLU A 30 5.06 -6.65 -1.68
CA GLU A 30 5.89 -6.75 -0.48
C GLU A 30 5.19 -6.12 0.73
N GLN A 31 4.58 -4.95 0.55
CA GLN A 31 3.86 -4.28 1.63
C GLN A 31 2.56 -4.98 2.01
N ILE A 32 1.87 -5.64 1.07
CA ILE A 32 0.73 -6.51 1.36
C ILE A 32 1.15 -7.64 2.30
N GLU A 33 2.29 -8.30 2.06
CA GLU A 33 2.79 -9.37 2.93
C GLU A 33 3.12 -8.85 4.33
N HIS A 34 3.77 -7.69 4.45
CA HIS A 34 4.03 -7.07 5.76
C HIS A 34 2.73 -6.72 6.51
N ASN A 35 1.73 -6.19 5.80
CA ASN A 35 0.47 -5.76 6.40
C ASN A 35 -0.42 -6.93 6.86
N LYS A 36 -0.17 -8.17 6.41
CA LYS A 36 -0.82 -9.37 6.98
C LYS A 36 -0.51 -9.54 8.46
N ALA A 37 0.71 -9.23 8.89
CA ALA A 37 1.11 -9.29 10.31
C ALA A 37 0.36 -8.27 11.18
N LEU A 38 -0.18 -7.21 10.56
CA LEU A 38 -0.99 -6.18 11.19
C LEU A 38 -2.50 -6.46 11.09
N LEU A 39 -2.91 -7.63 10.60
CA LEU A 39 -4.30 -7.98 10.32
C LEU A 39 -5.00 -7.03 9.32
N LEU A 40 -4.21 -6.37 8.47
CA LEU A 40 -4.71 -5.49 7.42
C LEU A 40 -4.84 -6.26 6.09
N SER A 41 -5.72 -5.77 5.22
CA SER A 41 -5.92 -6.22 3.84
C SER A 41 -6.12 -5.04 2.90
N VAL A 42 -5.88 -5.22 1.60
CA VAL A 42 -6.15 -4.16 0.62
C VAL A 42 -7.65 -3.89 0.54
N HIS A 43 -8.04 -2.66 0.82
CA HIS A 43 -9.39 -2.15 0.63
C HIS A 43 -9.54 -1.46 -0.72
N HIS A 44 -8.56 -0.67 -1.14
CA HIS A 44 -8.60 0.04 -2.42
C HIS A 44 -7.19 0.37 -2.93
N VAL A 45 -7.02 0.42 -4.26
CA VAL A 45 -5.80 0.87 -4.92
C VAL A 45 -6.14 1.87 -6.03
N ALA A 46 -5.60 3.08 -5.94
CA ALA A 46 -5.69 4.09 -6.98
C ALA A 46 -4.34 4.24 -7.68
N HIS A 47 -4.29 4.13 -9.01
CA HIS A 47 -3.07 4.31 -9.80
C HIS A 47 -3.06 5.67 -10.49
N GLN A 48 -1.86 6.25 -10.60
CA GLN A 48 -1.61 7.45 -11.39
C GLN A 48 -0.32 7.29 -12.20
N MET A 49 -0.33 7.80 -13.43
CA MET A 49 0.83 7.83 -14.30
C MET A 49 1.03 9.24 -14.83
N HIS A 50 2.27 9.71 -14.85
CA HIS A 50 2.66 10.96 -15.46
C HIS A 50 3.87 10.76 -16.36
N VAL A 51 3.93 11.52 -17.46
CA VAL A 51 5.09 11.58 -18.34
C VAL A 51 5.87 12.84 -17.98
N MET A 52 7.07 12.65 -17.46
CA MET A 52 7.98 13.75 -17.11
C MET A 52 8.43 14.51 -18.36
N GLU A 53 8.97 15.72 -18.18
CA GLU A 53 9.46 16.58 -19.27
C GLU A 53 10.51 15.89 -20.18
N ASN A 54 11.30 14.96 -19.62
CA ASN A 54 12.30 14.18 -20.36
C ASN A 54 11.71 12.96 -21.09
N GLY A 55 10.38 12.80 -21.12
CA GLY A 55 9.68 11.68 -21.75
C GLY A 55 9.66 10.39 -20.93
N LYS A 56 10.30 10.35 -19.74
CA LYS A 56 10.21 9.19 -18.85
C LYS A 56 8.82 9.09 -18.22
N ARG A 57 8.33 7.86 -18.08
CA ARG A 57 7.09 7.58 -17.38
C ARG A 57 7.38 7.43 -15.89
N PHE A 58 6.49 7.98 -15.09
CA PHE A 58 6.48 7.86 -13.65
C PHE A 58 5.15 7.22 -13.24
N TYR A 59 5.20 6.15 -12.46
CA TYR A 59 4.03 5.44 -11.98
C TYR A 59 3.94 5.59 -10.47
N SER A 60 2.73 5.82 -9.98
CA SER A 60 2.43 5.90 -8.56
C SER A 60 1.12 5.21 -8.23
N ALA A 61 0.98 4.81 -6.98
CA ALA A 61 -0.26 4.28 -6.45
C ALA A 61 -0.49 4.70 -5.00
N VAL A 62 -1.76 4.92 -4.66
CA VAL A 62 -2.22 5.04 -3.28
C VAL A 62 -2.92 3.74 -2.91
N VAL A 63 -2.45 3.05 -1.88
CA VAL A 63 -3.07 1.82 -1.37
C VAL A 63 -3.70 2.12 -0.03
N HIS A 64 -5.00 1.88 0.06
CA HIS A 64 -5.74 1.87 1.31
C HIS A 64 -5.80 0.45 1.83
N PHE A 65 -5.10 0.21 2.94
CA PHE A 65 -5.20 -1.00 3.73
C PHE A 65 -6.20 -0.82 4.87
N LYS A 66 -6.97 -1.86 5.15
CA LYS A 66 -8.00 -1.86 6.18
C LYS A 66 -7.98 -3.14 6.99
N ALA A 67 -8.32 -3.05 8.28
CA ALA A 67 -8.49 -4.20 9.15
C ALA A 67 -9.42 -5.23 8.49
N LYS A 68 -9.01 -6.49 8.53
CA LYS A 68 -9.86 -7.60 8.12
C LYS A 68 -11.05 -7.67 9.08
N LYS A 69 -12.24 -7.42 8.56
CA LYS A 69 -13.49 -7.66 9.25
C LYS A 69 -13.99 -9.07 8.98
#